data_AF-A0A5C6E9G3-F1
#
_entry.id   AF-A0A5C6E9G3-F1
#
_cell.length_a   1.000
_cell.length_b   1.000
_cell.length_c   1.000
_cell.angle_alpha   90.00
_cell.angle_beta   90.00
_cell.angle_gamma   90.00
#
_symmetry.space_group_name_H-M   'P 1'
#
loop_
_entity.id
_entity.type
_entity.pdbx_description
1 polymer ?
#
loop_
_entity_poly.entity_id
_entity_poly.type
_entity_poly.pdbx_seq_one_letter_code
_entity_poly.pdbx_strand_id
1 'polypeptide(L)'
;MPNVPLFTIHTEALFSETGITLAIMGMSVVFSALLILIFFVSMLPRAMVLVEKVFPSNAHHHKAAKPKAKPAASGGANAGEMIGGVPEEVAVVIAAAVASIMDRPHRIVRTRQLTASELAWTLQGRIQHHASHKLKPRDR
;
A
#
# COMPACT_ATOMS: atom_id res chain seq x y z
N MET A 1 -41.94 -13.26 -45.90
CA MET A 1 -41.34 -13.78 -44.66
C MET A 1 -41.83 -12.89 -43.52
N PRO A 2 -42.56 -13.41 -42.51
CA PRO A 2 -43.09 -12.57 -41.44
C PRO A 2 -41.95 -12.18 -40.48
N ASN A 3 -41.74 -10.87 -40.30
CA ASN A 3 -40.82 -10.33 -39.31
C ASN A 3 -41.35 -10.63 -37.90
N VAL A 4 -40.74 -11.60 -37.24
CA VAL A 4 -40.91 -11.82 -35.79
C VAL A 4 -40.02 -10.81 -35.04
N PRO A 5 -40.59 -9.90 -34.23
CA PRO A 5 -39.78 -8.99 -33.42
C PRO A 5 -39.02 -9.81 -32.36
N LEU A 6 -37.68 -9.80 -32.43
CA LEU A 6 -36.80 -10.63 -31.61
C LEU A 6 -36.68 -10.20 -30.14
N PHE A 7 -37.21 -9.03 -29.74
CA PHE A 7 -37.14 -8.54 -28.36
C PHE A 7 -38.38 -7.73 -27.99
N THR A 8 -39.40 -8.40 -27.46
CA THR A 8 -40.45 -7.74 -26.66
C THR A 8 -39.93 -7.61 -25.23
N ILE A 9 -39.36 -6.45 -24.89
CA ILE A 9 -39.00 -6.15 -23.50
C ILE A 9 -40.32 -5.96 -22.75
N HIS A 10 -40.72 -6.96 -21.96
CA HIS A 10 -41.90 -6.93 -21.12
C HIS A 10 -41.65 -6.04 -19.89
N THR A 11 -41.64 -4.72 -20.10
CA THR A 11 -41.48 -3.71 -19.04
C THR A 11 -42.62 -3.74 -18.03
N GLU A 12 -43.76 -4.34 -18.37
CA GLU A 12 -44.90 -4.61 -17.47
C GLU A 12 -44.48 -5.37 -16.20
N ALA A 13 -43.50 -6.27 -16.28
CA ALA A 13 -43.01 -7.02 -15.12
C ALA A 13 -42.25 -6.12 -14.11
N LEU A 14 -41.58 -5.07 -14.60
CA LEU A 14 -40.84 -4.10 -13.78
C LEU A 14 -41.76 -3.12 -13.04
N PHE A 15 -42.89 -2.75 -13.66
CA PHE A 15 -43.87 -1.81 -13.11
C PHE A 15 -45.07 -2.48 -12.42
N SER A 16 -45.12 -3.81 -12.42
CA SER A 16 -46.03 -4.56 -11.55
C SER A 16 -45.76 -4.22 -10.08
N GLU A 17 -46.79 -4.27 -9.24
CA GLU A 17 -46.76 -3.83 -7.82
C GLU A 17 -45.62 -4.50 -7.00
N THR A 18 -45.11 -5.64 -7.46
CA THR A 18 -44.00 -6.39 -6.86
C THR A 18 -42.62 -6.06 -7.43
N GLY A 19 -42.52 -5.53 -8.66
CA GLY A 19 -41.25 -5.26 -9.35
C GLY A 19 -40.43 -4.17 -8.67
N ILE A 20 -41.07 -3.07 -8.28
CA ILE A 20 -40.43 -1.95 -7.58
C ILE A 20 -39.91 -2.40 -6.21
N THR A 21 -40.71 -3.15 -5.46
CA THR A 21 -40.31 -3.67 -4.13
C THR A 21 -39.12 -4.62 -4.24
N LEU A 22 -39.11 -5.50 -5.25
CA LEU A 22 -38.00 -6.42 -5.51
C LEU A 22 -36.71 -5.67 -5.84
N ALA A 23 -36.80 -4.61 -6.67
CA ALA A 23 -35.66 -3.78 -7.03
C ALA A 23 -35.09 -3.02 -5.82
N ILE A 24 -35.95 -2.44 -4.98
CA ILE A 24 -35.53 -1.72 -3.76
C ILE A 24 -34.87 -2.68 -2.77
N MET A 25 -35.43 -3.87 -2.55
CA MET A 25 -34.85 -4.89 -1.69
C MET A 25 -33.50 -5.41 -2.23
N GLY A 26 -33.40 -5.64 -3.54
CA GLY A 26 -32.13 -6.01 -4.16
C GLY A 26 -31.07 -4.94 -3.97
N MET A 27 -31.42 -3.68 -4.21
CA MET A 27 -30.50 -2.56 -4.09
C MET A 27 -30.03 -2.35 -2.64
N SER A 28 -30.93 -2.48 -1.66
CA SER A 28 -30.59 -2.32 -0.24
C SER A 28 -29.68 -3.44 0.27
N VAL A 29 -29.91 -4.68 -0.15
CA VAL A 29 -29.07 -5.83 0.20
C VAL A 29 -27.67 -5.69 -0.40
N VAL A 30 -27.57 -5.36 -1.69
CA VAL A 30 -26.27 -5.17 -2.36
C VAL A 30 -25.50 -4.00 -1.73
N PHE A 31 -26.18 -2.88 -1.46
CA PHE A 31 -25.56 -1.71 -0.82
C PHE A 31 -25.04 -2.04 0.58
N SER A 32 -25.83 -2.76 1.38
CA SER A 32 -25.44 -3.19 2.74
C SER A 32 -24.26 -4.16 2.70
N ALA A 33 -24.27 -5.13 1.78
CA ALA A 33 -23.17 -6.08 1.62
C ALA A 33 -21.85 -5.39 1.25
N LEU A 34 -21.89 -4.41 0.33
CA LEU A 34 -20.72 -3.63 -0.06
C LEU A 34 -20.19 -2.77 1.10
N LEU A 35 -21.08 -2.12 1.87
CA LEU A 35 -20.68 -1.35 3.05
C LEU A 35 -20.00 -2.24 4.10
N ILE A 36 -20.59 -3.41 4.39
CA ILE A 36 -20.03 -4.38 5.33
C ILE A 36 -18.66 -4.84 4.84
N LEU A 37 -18.52 -5.18 3.56
CA LEU A 37 -17.24 -5.60 2.98
C LEU A 37 -16.16 -4.52 3.12
N ILE A 38 -16.47 -3.27 2.77
CA ILE A 38 -15.54 -2.14 2.90
C ILE A 38 -15.15 -1.93 4.37
N PHE A 39 -16.11 -2.03 5.28
CA PHE A 39 -15.86 -1.96 6.71
C PHE A 39 -14.88 -3.04 7.17
N PHE A 40 -15.08 -4.31 6.77
CA PHE A 40 -14.18 -5.41 7.11
C PHE A 40 -12.77 -5.20 6.53
N VAL A 41 -12.65 -4.81 5.26
CA VAL A 41 -11.35 -4.52 4.63
C VAL A 41 -10.61 -3.41 5.37
N SER A 42 -11.34 -2.39 5.83
CA SER A 42 -10.78 -1.27 6.60
C SER A 42 -10.43 -1.66 8.04
N MET A 43 -11.13 -2.65 8.60
CA MET A 43 -10.91 -3.13 9.97
C MET A 43 -9.72 -4.09 10.06
N LEU A 44 -9.42 -4.87 9.01
CA LEU A 44 -8.27 -5.79 8.97
C LEU A 44 -6.92 -5.17 9.39
N PRO A 45 -6.46 -4.04 8.82
CA PRO A 45 -5.18 -3.45 9.22
C PRO A 45 -5.19 -2.97 10.68
N ARG A 46 -6.33 -2.44 11.16
CA ARG A 46 -6.47 -2.03 12.57
C ARG A 46 -6.52 -3.22 13.52
N ALA A 47 -7.15 -4.31 13.11
CA ALA A 47 -7.21 -5.55 13.89
C ALA A 47 -5.82 -6.17 14.03
N MET A 48 -4.99 -6.16 12.99
CA MET A 48 -3.60 -6.64 13.09
C MET A 48 -2.78 -5.84 14.11
N VAL A 49 -2.90 -4.50 14.10
CA VAL A 49 -2.23 -3.63 15.07
C VAL A 49 -2.71 -3.90 16.50
N LEU A 50 -4.01 -4.16 16.70
CA LEU A 50 -4.52 -4.53 18.03
C LEU A 50 -4.07 -5.92 18.48
N VAL A 51 -4.01 -6.90 17.57
CA VAL A 51 -3.58 -8.26 17.91
C VAL A 51 -2.10 -8.29 18.31
N GLU A 52 -1.23 -7.55 17.62
CA GLU A 52 0.17 -7.39 18.04
C GLU A 52 0.31 -6.75 19.43
N LYS A 53 -0.62 -5.85 19.78
CA LYS A 53 -0.64 -5.18 21.08
C LYS A 53 -1.18 -6.06 22.21
N VAL A 54 -2.08 -6.99 21.91
CA VAL A 54 -2.72 -7.88 22.89
C VAL A 54 -1.96 -9.20 23.07
N PHE A 55 -1.26 -9.67 22.04
CA PHE A 55 -0.38 -10.84 22.09
C PHE A 55 1.07 -10.48 21.76
N PRO A 56 1.82 -9.86 22.70
CA PRO A 56 3.27 -9.80 22.60
C PRO A 56 3.80 -11.22 22.73
N SER A 57 4.15 -11.85 21.61
CA SER A 57 4.73 -13.19 21.61
C SER A 57 6.12 -13.14 22.26
N ASN A 58 6.17 -13.42 23.56
CA ASN A 58 7.38 -13.80 24.27
C ASN A 58 7.74 -15.23 23.89
N ALA A 59 8.64 -15.40 22.92
CA ALA A 59 9.63 -16.49 22.75
C ALA A 59 10.17 -16.42 21.30
N HIS A 60 11.45 -16.25 21.01
CA HIS A 60 12.55 -17.07 21.50
C HIS A 60 13.89 -16.33 21.54
N HIS A 61 14.59 -16.58 22.65
CA HIS A 61 16.02 -16.40 22.82
C HIS A 61 16.83 -17.07 21.69
N HIS A 62 17.66 -16.29 21.01
CA HIS A 62 18.99 -16.77 20.63
C HIS A 62 20.03 -15.84 21.25
N LYS A 63 20.70 -16.39 22.27
CA LYS A 63 21.91 -15.83 22.87
C LYS A 63 22.95 -15.57 21.77
N ALA A 64 23.48 -14.36 21.82
CA ALA A 64 24.88 -14.00 21.65
C ALA A 64 25.66 -14.60 20.45
N ALA A 65 25.91 -13.74 19.47
CA ALA A 65 27.27 -13.50 19.02
C ALA A 65 27.45 -11.98 18.92
N LYS A 66 28.30 -11.40 19.79
CA LYS A 66 28.70 -9.99 19.70
C LYS A 66 29.49 -9.79 18.41
N PRO A 67 29.10 -8.87 17.50
CA PRO A 67 30.04 -8.29 16.55
C PRO A 67 30.68 -7.07 17.20
N LYS A 68 32.01 -7.13 17.24
CA LYS A 68 33.00 -6.12 17.58
C LYS A 68 32.56 -4.67 17.34
N ALA A 69 32.90 -3.80 18.29
CA ALA A 69 32.62 -2.38 18.28
C ALA A 69 33.33 -1.58 17.16
N LYS A 70 32.67 -0.47 16.78
CA LYS A 70 33.20 0.88 16.43
C LYS A 70 33.24 1.21 14.91
N PRO A 71 32.98 2.48 14.48
CA PRO A 71 32.88 3.72 15.24
C PRO A 71 31.52 4.43 15.30
N ALA A 72 31.35 5.07 16.46
CA ALA A 72 30.41 6.12 16.75
C ALA A 72 30.48 7.24 15.70
N ALA A 73 29.36 7.50 15.05
CA ALA A 73 29.00 8.86 14.68
C ALA A 73 28.19 9.42 15.85
N SER A 74 28.83 10.30 16.61
CA SER A 74 28.20 11.15 17.60
C SER A 74 27.33 12.19 16.88
N GLY A 75 26.05 12.30 17.24
CA GLY A 75 25.26 13.46 16.89
C GLY A 75 23.77 13.30 17.20
N GLY A 76 23.36 13.78 18.38
CA GLY A 76 22.00 14.29 18.58
C GLY A 76 21.01 13.37 19.29
N ALA A 77 21.09 13.29 20.62
CA ALA A 77 19.92 12.97 21.42
C ALA A 77 18.95 14.18 21.44
N ASN A 78 17.67 13.88 21.27
CA ASN A 78 16.49 14.74 21.51
C ASN A 78 16.03 15.68 20.39
N ALA A 79 15.31 15.14 19.42
CA ALA A 79 13.98 15.54 18.95
C ALA A 79 13.58 14.50 17.90
N GLY A 80 12.33 14.02 17.88
CA GLY A 80 11.90 12.98 16.93
C GLY A 80 12.30 13.34 15.50
N GLU A 81 13.39 12.75 15.02
CA GLU A 81 14.02 13.12 13.77
C GLU A 81 13.27 12.38 12.68
N MET A 82 12.29 13.07 12.08
CA MET A 82 11.48 12.51 11.02
C MET A 82 12.31 12.44 9.73
N ILE A 83 12.85 11.27 9.41
CA ILE A 83 13.49 11.00 8.13
C ILE A 83 12.37 10.91 7.07
N GLY A 84 12.22 11.96 6.27
CA GLY A 84 11.19 12.00 5.23
C GLY A 84 9.75 11.94 5.74
N GLY A 85 9.49 12.42 6.97
CA GLY A 85 8.16 12.37 7.59
C GLY A 85 7.82 11.05 8.29
N VAL A 86 8.78 10.14 8.41
CA VAL A 86 8.65 8.86 9.12
C VAL A 86 9.51 8.90 10.38
N PRO A 87 9.02 8.43 11.55
CA PRO A 87 9.83 8.31 12.75
C PRO A 87 11.08 7.46 12.49
N GLU A 88 12.21 7.88 13.05
CA GLU A 88 13.52 7.23 12.86
C GLU A 88 13.48 5.73 13.15
N GLU A 89 12.77 5.32 14.20
CA GLU A 89 12.64 3.91 14.60
C GLU A 89 12.01 3.08 13.48
N VAL A 90 10.99 3.64 12.82
CA VAL A 90 10.30 3.00 11.71
C VAL A 90 11.21 2.94 10.48
N ALA A 91 11.98 4.01 10.21
CA ALA A 91 12.94 4.03 9.12
C ALA A 91 14.04 2.97 9.30
N VAL A 92 14.55 2.78 10.53
CA VAL A 92 15.56 1.78 10.86
C VAL A 92 15.02 0.36 10.70
N VAL A 93 13.79 0.08 11.12
CA VAL A 93 13.16 -1.24 10.91
C VAL A 93 12.98 -1.53 9.42
N ILE A 94 12.50 -0.56 8.64
CA ILE A 94 12.36 -0.70 7.18
C ILE A 94 13.72 -0.95 6.54
N ALA A 95 14.75 -0.19 6.92
CA ALA A 95 16.11 -0.37 6.40
C ALA A 95 16.68 -1.75 6.74
N ALA A 96 16.49 -2.22 7.97
CA ALA A 96 16.91 -3.56 8.39
C ALA A 96 16.17 -4.67 7.63
N ALA A 97 14.85 -4.52 7.41
CA ALA A 97 14.06 -5.46 6.63
C ALA A 97 14.53 -5.50 5.16
N VAL A 98 14.75 -4.35 4.53
CA VAL A 98 15.27 -4.26 3.16
C VAL A 98 16.67 -4.86 3.06
N ALA A 99 17.56 -4.58 4.01
CA ALA A 99 18.89 -5.18 4.05
C ALA A 99 18.80 -6.72 4.10
N SER A 100 17.91 -7.29 4.91
CA SER A 100 17.73 -8.74 5.00
C SER A 100 17.23 -9.40 3.69
N ILE A 101 16.51 -8.64 2.86
CA ILE A 101 16.01 -9.09 1.56
C ILE A 101 17.11 -8.96 0.50
N MET A 102 17.87 -7.86 0.54
CA MET A 102 18.88 -7.50 -0.46
C MET A 102 20.19 -8.28 -0.31
N ASP A 103 20.47 -8.89 0.85
CA ASP A 103 21.71 -9.64 1.13
C ASP A 103 21.79 -11.02 0.42
N ARG A 104 20.91 -11.25 -0.56
CA ARG A 104 20.87 -12.48 -1.36
C ARG A 104 21.37 -12.20 -2.79
N PRO A 105 21.96 -13.17 -3.50
CA PRO A 105 22.24 -13.00 -4.92
C PRO A 105 20.93 -12.98 -5.72
N HIS A 106 20.66 -11.89 -6.44
CA HIS A 106 19.46 -11.72 -7.27
C HIS A 106 19.78 -11.99 -8.74
N ARG A 107 18.94 -12.76 -9.44
CA ARG A 107 19.03 -12.97 -10.89
C ARG A 107 17.81 -12.37 -11.57
N ILE A 108 18.05 -11.52 -12.57
CA ILE A 108 16.98 -10.92 -13.38
C ILE A 108 16.45 -11.99 -14.34
N VAL A 109 15.21 -12.44 -14.12
CA VAL A 109 14.56 -13.45 -14.97
C VAL A 109 13.82 -12.80 -16.14
N ARG A 110 13.25 -11.60 -15.92
CA ARG A 110 12.48 -10.88 -16.93
C ARG A 110 12.50 -9.39 -16.65
N THR A 111 12.59 -8.60 -17.72
CA THR A 111 12.28 -7.17 -17.69
C THR A 111 10.95 -6.92 -18.39
N ARG A 112 10.19 -5.95 -17.88
CA ARG A 112 8.94 -5.46 -18.48
C ARG A 112 9.08 -3.96 -18.66
N GLN A 113 8.53 -3.43 -19.75
CA GLN A 113 8.41 -1.99 -19.94
C GLN A 113 7.36 -1.44 -18.97
N LEU A 114 7.79 -0.50 -18.13
CA LEU A 114 6.90 0.20 -17.20
C LEU A 114 6.15 1.29 -17.96
N THR A 115 4.90 1.50 -17.57
CA THR A 115 4.04 2.56 -18.09
C THR A 115 4.49 3.94 -17.58
N ALA A 116 4.04 5.02 -18.22
CA ALA A 116 4.44 6.38 -17.85
C ALA A 116 4.09 6.75 -16.40
N SER A 117 2.96 6.24 -15.89
CA SER A 117 2.54 6.43 -14.49
C SER A 117 3.44 5.67 -13.51
N GLU A 118 3.86 4.44 -13.84
CA GLU A 118 4.78 3.64 -13.02
C GLU A 118 6.21 4.24 -13.02
N LEU A 119 6.62 4.87 -14.13
CA LEU A 119 7.92 5.53 -14.23
C LEU A 119 7.96 6.90 -13.52
N ALA A 120 6.81 7.55 -13.31
CA ALA A 120 6.72 8.93 -12.84
C ALA A 120 7.50 9.16 -11.54
N TRP A 121 7.38 8.24 -10.57
CA TRP A 121 8.10 8.35 -9.30
C TRP A 121 9.61 8.16 -9.45
N THR A 122 10.03 7.19 -10.26
CA THR A 122 11.47 6.94 -10.53
C THR A 122 12.11 8.07 -11.32
N LEU A 123 11.37 8.68 -12.24
CA LEU A 123 11.80 9.84 -13.02
C LEU A 123 11.92 11.07 -12.12
N GLN A 124 10.90 11.34 -11.28
CA GLN A 124 10.91 12.43 -10.32
C GLN A 124 12.07 12.30 -9.33
N GLY A 125 12.26 11.12 -8.72
CA GLY A 125 13.36 10.88 -7.79
C GLY A 125 14.73 11.09 -8.43
N ARG A 126 14.90 10.67 -9.70
CA ARG A 126 16.13 10.88 -10.46
C ARG A 126 16.39 12.37 -10.72
N ILE A 127 15.36 13.10 -11.16
CA ILE A 127 15.46 14.55 -11.39
C ILE A 127 15.82 15.26 -10.08
N GLN A 128 15.13 14.96 -8.97
CA GLN A 128 15.41 15.54 -7.67
C GLN A 128 16.84 15.22 -7.19
N HIS A 129 17.30 13.98 -7.38
CA HIS A 129 18.65 13.58 -7.03
C HIS A 129 19.70 14.36 -7.83
N HIS A 130 19.54 14.46 -9.15
CA HIS A 130 20.47 15.26 -9.97
C HIS A 130 20.37 16.76 -9.71
N ALA A 131 19.19 17.29 -9.42
CA ALA A 131 18.96 18.69 -9.11
C ALA A 131 19.42 19.10 -7.70
N SER A 132 19.62 18.13 -6.80
CA SER A 132 20.12 18.38 -5.43
C SER A 132 21.55 18.93 -5.41
N HIS A 133 22.32 18.71 -6.49
CA HIS A 133 23.63 19.28 -6.66
C HIS A 133 23.51 20.71 -7.19
N LYS A 134 23.88 21.70 -6.38
CA LYS A 134 23.94 23.10 -6.81
C LYS A 134 24.96 23.27 -7.93
N LEU A 135 24.50 23.53 -9.16
CA LEU A 135 25.34 24.12 -10.18
C LEU A 135 25.65 25.56 -9.71
N LYS A 136 26.90 25.84 -9.36
CA LYS A 136 27.34 27.21 -9.04
C LYS A 136 27.07 28.07 -10.29
N PRO A 137 26.18 29.08 -10.23
CA PRO A 137 25.99 29.99 -11.35
C PRO A 137 27.35 30.63 -11.63
N ARG A 138 27.83 30.45 -12.86
CA ARG A 138 29.02 31.16 -13.31
C ARG A 138 28.51 32.51 -13.77
N ASP A 139 28.60 33.51 -12.89
CA ASP A 139 28.32 34.92 -13.21
C ASP A 139 29.01 35.29 -14.52
N ARG A 140 28.25 35.92 -15.41
CA ARG A 140 28.70 36.46 -16.69
C ARG A 140 28.43 37.96 -16.70
#